data_AF-A0A7J3P990-F1
#
_entry.id   AF-A0A7J3P990-F1
#
_cell.length_a   1.000
_cell.length_b   1.000
_cell.length_c   1.000
_cell.angle_alpha   90.00
_cell.angle_beta   90.00
_cell.angle_gamma   90.00
#
_symmetry.space_group_name_H-M   'P 1'
#
loop_
_entity.id
_entity.type
_entity.pdbx_description
1 polymer ?
#
loop_
_entity_poly.entity_id
_entity_poly.type
_entity_poly.pdbx_seq_one_letter_code
_entity_poly.pdbx_strand_id
1 'polypeptide(L)' 'MKPKVVIIGGGIVGAAIAKWLSKYDLEIILLEKTIDIG' A
#
# COMPACT_ATOMS: atom_id res chain seq x y z
N MET A 1 18.15 -2.52 -6.89
CA MET A 1 17.45 -2.39 -5.59
C MET A 1 16.15 -1.67 -5.86
N LYS A 2 14.98 -2.27 -5.57
CA LYS A 2 13.70 -1.58 -5.80
C LYS A 2 13.48 -0.51 -4.71
N PRO A 3 12.98 0.69 -5.05
CA PRO A 3 12.58 1.65 -4.03
C PRO A 3 11.44 1.07 -3.18
N LYS A 4 11.50 1.32 -1.87
CA LYS A 4 10.54 0.77 -0.89
C LYS A 4 9.54 1.81 -0.45
N VAL A 5 8.26 1.45 -0.43
CA VAL A 5 7.16 2.29 0.05
C VAL A 5 6.36 1.53 1.09
N VAL A 6 6.21 2.13 2.27
CA VAL A 6 5.34 1.62 3.33
C VAL A 6 4.13 2.53 3.45
N ILE A 7 2.94 1.95 3.32
CA ILE A 7 1.65 2.63 3.46
C ILE A 7 1.02 2.15 4.77
N ILE A 8 0.67 3.10 5.66
CA ILE A 8 0.05 2.82 6.96
C ILE A 8 -1.41 3.28 6.88
N GLY A 9 -2.34 2.34 7.07
CA GLY A 9 -3.77 2.48 6.84
C GLY A 9 -4.18 1.83 5.51
N GLY A 10 -4.91 0.73 5.59
CA GLY A 10 -5.49 -0.03 4.49
C GLY A 10 -6.94 0.33 4.17
N GLY A 11 -7.45 1.47 4.65
CA GLY A 11 -8.72 2.01 4.18
C GLY A 11 -8.70 2.41 2.69
N ILE A 12 -9.81 2.91 2.15
CA ILE A 12 -9.99 3.17 0.71
C ILE A 12 -8.87 3.99 0.08
N VAL A 13 -8.33 4.96 0.82
CA VAL A 13 -7.23 5.82 0.36
C VAL A 13 -5.92 5.03 0.28
N GLY A 14 -5.57 4.28 1.32
CA GLY A 14 -4.34 3.49 1.35
C GLY A 14 -4.34 2.38 0.32
N ALA A 15 -5.48 1.69 0.15
CA ALA A 15 -5.67 0.70 -0.89
C ALA A 15 -5.59 1.32 -2.30
N ALA A 16 -6.19 2.50 -2.52
CA ALA A 16 -6.11 3.21 -3.80
C ALA A 16 -4.67 3.65 -4.13
N ILE A 17 -3.92 4.14 -3.14
CA ILE A 17 -2.50 4.49 -3.29
C ILE A 17 -1.69 3.25 -3.63
N ALA A 18 -1.86 2.15 -2.89
CA ALA A 18 -1.16 0.89 -3.17
C ALA A 18 -1.44 0.39 -4.60
N LYS A 19 -2.71 0.46 -5.04
CA LYS A 19 -3.14 0.07 -6.39
C LYS A 19 -2.57 0.98 -7.47
N TRP A 20 -2.47 2.28 -7.22
CA TRP A 20 -1.90 3.21 -8.18
C TRP A 20 -0.38 3.01 -8.30
N LEU A 21 0.31 2.84 -7.16
CA LEU A 21 1.75 2.61 -7.10
C LEU A 21 2.17 1.24 -7.62
N SER A 22 1.27 0.24 -7.62
CA SER A 22 1.57 -1.10 -8.16
C SER A 22 1.90 -1.12 -9.66
N LYS A 23 1.76 0.01 -10.36
CA LYS A 23 2.11 0.17 -11.78
C LYS A 23 3.59 0.45 -12.01
N TYR A 24 4.34 0.74 -10.96
CA TYR A 24 5.76 1.09 -11.01
C TYR A 24 6.63 -0.06 -10.47
N ASP A 25 7.93 -0.02 -10.76
CA ASP A 25 8.89 -1.01 -10.25
C ASP A 25 9.29 -0.72 -8.78
N LEU A 26 8.32 -0.86 -7.87
CA LEU A 26 8.46 -0.57 -6.44
C LEU A 26 8.20 -1.83 -5.60
N GLU A 27 8.78 -1.86 -4.41
CA GLU A 27 8.43 -2.82 -3.35
C GLU A 27 7.46 -2.12 -2.38
N ILE A 28 6.21 -2.56 -2.35
CA ILE A 28 5.13 -1.90 -1.58
C ILE A 28 4.70 -2.80 -0.42
N ILE A 29 4.61 -2.23 0.77
CA ILE A 29 4.05 -2.87 1.96
C ILE A 29 2.86 -2.01 2.43
N LEU A 30 1.67 -2.61 2.53
CA LEU A 30 0.48 -1.99 3.10
C LEU A 30 0.24 -2.59 4.49
N LEU A 31 0.18 -1.73 5.51
CA LEU A 31 -0.09 -2.11 6.89
C LEU A 31 -1.44 -1.56 7.31
N GLU A 32 -2.34 -2.44 7.76
CA GLU A 32 -3.60 -2.09 8.41
C GLU A 32 -3.59 -2.66 9.83
N LYS A 33 -4.14 -1.89 10.77
CA LYS A 33 -4.30 -2.31 12.17
C LYS A 33 -5.31 -3.44 12.30
N THR A 34 -6.35 -3.45 11.46
CA THR A 34 -7.40 -4.46 11.43
C THR A 34 -7.15 -5.56 10.39
N ILE A 35 -7.79 -6.72 10.56
CA ILE A 35 -7.76 -7.80 9.56
C ILE A 35 -8.55 -7.43 8.29
N ASP A 36 -9.55 -6.56 8.45
CA ASP A 36 -10.38 -6.08 7.35
C ASP A 36 -9.78 -4.84 6.70
N ILE A 37 -9.98 -4.76 5.39
CA ILE A 37 -9.65 -3.61 4.53
C ILE A 37 -10.91 -2.75 4.42
N GLY A 38 -10.79 -1.44 4.62
CA GLY A 38 -11.91 -0.49 4.58
C GLY A 38 -11.92 0.41 3.36
#